data_AF-X1HIY5-F1
#
_entry.id   AF-X1HIY5-F1
#
_cell.length_a   1.000
_cell.length_b   1.000
_cell.length_c   1.000
_cell.angle_alpha   90.00
_cell.angle_beta   90.00
_cell.angle_gamma   90.00
#
_symmetry.space_group_name_H-M   'P 1'
#
loop_
_entity.id
_entity.type
_entity.pdbx_description
1 polymer ?
#
loop_
_entity_poly.entity_id
_entity_poly.type
_entity_poly.pdbx_seq_one_letter_code
_entity_poly.pdbx_strand_id
1 'polypeptide(L)'
;MFVEWASAVSQEDQRLEDFLFERFPPELKRATDAWLTLEPETNPNAPPSPFAMPEYTLVQSEESEKLAIMADGFFEQATQANLTSDNYVLLTVIFASVLFFGGISGKFQSRTIDFAMLILAFVLFIGGVAVMLRYPVH
;
A
#
# COMPACT_ATOMS: atom_id res chain seq x y z
N MET A 1 16.77 -22.67 -0.09
CA MET A 1 16.69 -23.37 -1.39
C MET A 1 17.99 -23.31 -2.17
N PHE A 2 18.42 -22.22 -2.81
CA PHE A 2 19.67 -22.25 -3.61
C PHE A 2 20.92 -22.61 -2.81
N VAL A 3 21.12 -22.00 -1.63
CA VAL A 3 22.26 -22.30 -0.75
C VAL A 3 22.26 -23.76 -0.27
N GLU A 4 21.08 -24.34 -0.04
CA GLU A 4 20.93 -25.75 0.36
C GLU A 4 21.24 -26.69 -0.82
N TRP A 5 20.84 -26.31 -2.03
CA TRP A 5 21.18 -27.05 -3.26
C TRP A 5 22.69 -27.02 -3.51
N ALA A 6 23.33 -25.85 -3.44
CA ALA A 6 24.78 -25.72 -3.60
C ALA A 6 25.55 -26.51 -2.52
N SER A 7 25.01 -26.57 -1.30
CA SER A 7 25.56 -27.41 -0.24
C SER A 7 25.36 -28.90 -0.51
N ALA A 8 24.25 -29.32 -1.12
CA ALA A 8 24.01 -30.71 -1.53
C ALA A 8 24.96 -31.15 -2.66
N VAL A 9 25.20 -30.27 -3.64
CA VAL A 9 26.20 -30.47 -4.71
C VAL A 9 27.58 -30.71 -4.12
N SER A 10 28.02 -29.84 -3.20
CA SER A 10 29.32 -30.00 -2.52
C SER A 10 29.42 -31.27 -1.65
N GLN A 11 28.28 -31.83 -1.22
CA GLN A 11 28.22 -33.06 -0.44
C GLN A 11 27.96 -34.31 -1.30
N GLU A 12 27.88 -34.15 -2.63
CA GLU A 12 27.57 -35.22 -3.59
C GLU A 12 26.22 -35.92 -3.29
N ASP A 13 25.28 -35.24 -2.63
CA ASP A 13 23.93 -35.77 -2.34
C ASP A 13 22.98 -35.50 -3.52
N GLN A 14 23.09 -36.33 -4.56
CA GLN A 14 22.29 -36.24 -5.78
C GLN A 14 20.77 -36.24 -5.51
N ARG A 15 20.33 -36.97 -4.48
CA ARG A 15 18.90 -37.08 -4.17
C ARG A 15 18.34 -35.74 -3.65
N LEU A 16 19.11 -35.06 -2.82
CA LEU A 16 18.73 -33.74 -2.29
C LEU A 16 18.91 -32.65 -3.34
N GLU A 17 19.95 -32.75 -4.17
CA GLU A 17 20.21 -31.89 -5.31
C GLU A 17 19.01 -31.87 -6.27
N ASP A 18 18.62 -33.02 -6.81
CA ASP A 18 17.52 -33.16 -7.78
C ASP A 18 16.21 -32.61 -7.21
N PHE A 19 15.93 -32.94 -5.94
CA PHE A 19 14.72 -32.51 -5.24
C PHE A 19 14.63 -30.98 -5.09
N LEU A 20 15.76 -30.33 -4.80
CA LEU A 20 15.81 -28.88 -4.66
C LEU A 20 15.81 -28.20 -6.03
N PHE A 21 16.54 -28.76 -6.99
CA PHE A 21 16.61 -28.25 -8.36
C PHE A 21 15.25 -28.28 -9.04
N GLU A 22 14.47 -29.35 -8.88
CA GLU A 22 13.14 -29.49 -9.49
C GLU A 22 12.15 -28.39 -9.03
N ARG A 23 12.38 -27.79 -7.85
CA ARG A 23 11.57 -26.71 -7.29
C ARG A 23 12.04 -25.31 -7.67
N PHE A 24 13.18 -25.18 -8.34
CA PHE A 24 13.64 -23.88 -8.79
C PHE A 24 12.66 -23.28 -9.82
N PRO A 25 12.44 -21.96 -9.77
CA PRO A 25 11.74 -21.26 -10.85
C PRO A 25 12.37 -21.57 -12.21
N PRO A 26 11.59 -21.65 -13.31
CA PRO A 26 12.11 -21.97 -14.65
C PRO A 26 13.28 -21.10 -15.11
N GLU A 27 13.31 -19.83 -14.71
CA GLU A 27 14.39 -18.88 -14.99
C GLU A 27 15.66 -19.24 -14.23
N LEU A 28 15.53 -19.61 -12.96
CA LEU A 28 16.66 -20.03 -12.12
C LEU A 28 17.23 -21.37 -12.59
N LYS A 29 16.38 -22.32 -13.02
CA LYS A 29 16.82 -23.58 -13.62
C LYS A 29 17.69 -23.33 -14.85
N ARG A 30 17.17 -22.57 -15.82
CA ARG A 30 17.91 -22.22 -17.05
C ARG A 30 19.24 -21.54 -16.77
N ALA A 31 19.25 -20.59 -15.83
CA ALA A 31 20.48 -19.90 -15.44
C ALA A 31 21.47 -20.84 -14.74
N THR A 32 20.98 -21.76 -13.92
CA THR A 32 21.84 -22.73 -13.20
C THR A 32 22.42 -23.77 -14.15
N ASP A 33 21.64 -24.28 -15.11
CA ASP A 33 22.13 -25.20 -16.15
C ASP A 33 23.20 -24.53 -17.04
N ALA A 34 22.94 -23.28 -17.47
CA ALA A 34 23.90 -22.51 -18.25
C ALA A 34 25.18 -22.21 -17.45
N TRP A 35 25.03 -21.91 -16.16
CA TRP A 35 26.15 -21.65 -15.26
C TRP A 35 27.01 -22.88 -15.02
N LEU A 36 26.40 -24.05 -14.78
CA LEU A 36 27.12 -25.31 -14.61
C LEU A 36 27.90 -25.71 -15.87
N THR A 37 27.40 -25.35 -17.06
CA THR A 37 28.10 -25.57 -18.34
C THR A 37 29.41 -24.77 -18.44
N LEU A 38 29.56 -23.67 -17.67
CA LEU A 38 30.77 -22.86 -17.63
C LEU A 38 31.84 -23.41 -16.67
N GLU A 39 31.59 -24.55 -16.03
CA GLU A 39 32.47 -25.22 -15.07
C GLU A 39 32.98 -24.26 -13.97
N PRO A 40 32.09 -23.67 -13.17
CA PRO A 40 32.44 -22.58 -12.25
C PRO A 40 33.41 -22.98 -11.14
N GLU A 41 33.60 -24.28 -10.90
CA GLU A 41 34.57 -24.80 -9.93
C GLU A 41 36.02 -24.75 -10.44
N THR A 42 36.23 -24.84 -11.76
CA THR A 42 37.56 -24.91 -12.38
C THR A 42 37.87 -23.66 -13.22
N ASN A 43 36.84 -22.92 -13.62
CA ASN A 43 36.95 -21.73 -14.44
C ASN A 43 36.84 -20.44 -13.60
N PRO A 44 37.95 -19.73 -13.33
CA PRO A 44 37.93 -18.49 -12.56
C PRO A 44 37.25 -17.32 -13.27
N ASN A 45 36.94 -17.43 -14.57
CA ASN A 45 36.18 -16.41 -15.31
C ASN A 45 34.66 -16.69 -15.31
N ALA A 46 34.21 -17.82 -14.77
CA ALA A 46 32.79 -18.09 -14.65
C ALA A 46 32.14 -17.11 -13.65
N PRO A 47 30.88 -16.70 -13.86
CA PRO A 47 30.16 -15.89 -12.89
C PRO A 47 30.14 -16.57 -11.51
N PRO A 48 30.10 -15.81 -10.40
CA PRO A 48 30.17 -16.39 -9.05
C PRO A 48 28.90 -17.14 -8.64
N SER A 49 27.78 -16.95 -9.35
CA SER A 49 26.54 -17.68 -9.13
C SER A 49 25.63 -17.64 -10.37
N PRO A 50 24.65 -18.55 -10.49
CA PRO A 50 23.62 -18.51 -11.53
C PRO A 50 22.85 -17.18 -11.58
N PHE A 51 22.73 -16.48 -10.45
CA PHE A 51 22.04 -15.19 -10.38
C PHE A 51 22.79 -14.05 -11.09
N ALA A 52 24.08 -14.24 -11.35
CA ALA A 52 24.92 -13.29 -12.09
C ALA A 52 25.01 -13.64 -13.59
N MET A 53 24.30 -14.68 -14.04
CA MET A 53 24.24 -15.06 -15.45
C MET A 53 23.34 -14.08 -16.22
N PRO A 54 23.71 -13.69 -17.45
CA PRO A 54 22.83 -12.93 -18.34
C PRO A 54 21.45 -13.59 -18.56
N GLU A 55 21.42 -14.92 -18.55
CA GLU A 55 20.24 -15.76 -18.71
C GLU A 55 19.28 -15.69 -17.51
N TYR A 56 19.77 -15.25 -16.34
CA TYR A 56 18.93 -14.97 -15.17
C TYR A 56 18.30 -13.58 -15.27
N THR A 57 17.47 -13.39 -16.29
CA THR A 57 16.63 -12.21 -16.43
C THR A 57 15.27 -12.53 -15.82
N LEU A 58 14.95 -11.95 -14.67
CA LEU A 58 13.60 -11.96 -14.13
C LEU A 58 12.69 -11.21 -15.10
N VAL A 59 12.03 -11.92 -16.01
CA VAL A 59 11.01 -11.35 -16.93
C VAL A 59 9.95 -10.57 -16.15
N GLN A 60 9.73 -10.95 -14.88
CA GLN A 60 8.77 -10.35 -13.99
C GLN A 60 9.25 -9.04 -13.32
N SER A 61 10.52 -8.64 -13.42
CA SER A 61 11.01 -7.45 -12.70
C SER A 61 10.44 -6.15 -13.27
N GLU A 62 10.46 -5.97 -14.59
CA GLU A 62 10.06 -4.72 -15.22
C GLU A 62 8.54 -4.52 -15.16
N GLU A 63 7.75 -5.59 -15.39
CA GLU A 63 6.30 -5.52 -15.24
C GLU A 63 5.90 -5.33 -13.78
N SER A 64 6.56 -6.01 -12.82
CA SER A 64 6.25 -5.81 -11.41
C SER A 64 6.60 -4.41 -10.94
N GLU A 65 7.73 -3.85 -11.40
CA GLU A 65 8.12 -2.48 -11.08
C GLU A 65 7.14 -1.47 -11.69
N LYS A 66 6.71 -1.68 -12.94
CA LYS A 66 5.64 -0.87 -13.56
C LYS A 66 4.34 -0.96 -12.78
N LEU A 67 3.93 -2.16 -12.35
CA LEU A 67 2.72 -2.37 -11.56
C LEU A 67 2.82 -1.73 -10.17
N ALA A 68 3.99 -1.77 -9.53
CA ALA A 68 4.25 -1.13 -8.25
C ALA A 68 4.13 0.41 -8.37
N ILE A 69 4.75 1.00 -9.39
CA ILE A 69 4.64 2.44 -9.66
C ILE A 69 3.18 2.85 -9.92
N MET A 70 2.42 2.04 -10.68
CA MET A 70 1.00 2.30 -10.89
C MET A 70 0.19 2.20 -9.60
N ALA A 71 0.46 1.21 -8.76
CA ALA A 71 -0.21 1.02 -7.48
C ALA A 71 0.02 2.21 -6.53
N ASP A 72 1.25 2.71 -6.45
CA ASP A 72 1.59 3.91 -5.66
C ASP A 72 0.81 5.14 -6.14
N GLY A 73 0.73 5.34 -7.46
CA GLY A 73 -0.05 6.43 -8.05
C GLY A 73 -1.56 6.34 -7.76
N PHE A 74 -2.12 5.13 -7.72
CA PHE A 74 -3.52 4.92 -7.32
C PHE A 74 -3.72 5.13 -5.82
N PHE A 75 -2.76 4.73 -4.99
CA PHE A 75 -2.83 4.92 -3.54
C PHE A 75 -2.79 6.40 -3.15
N GLU A 76 -1.96 7.19 -3.83
CA GLU A 76 -1.89 8.64 -3.61
C GLU A 76 -3.20 9.33 -4.02
N GLN A 77 -3.75 8.97 -5.19
CA GLN A 77 -5.07 9.45 -5.64
C GLN A 77 -6.20 9.05 -4.67
N ALA A 78 -6.20 7.80 -4.20
CA ALA A 78 -7.18 7.31 -3.23
C ALA A 78 -7.06 8.05 -1.89
N THR A 79 -5.84 8.37 -1.45
CA THR A 79 -5.58 9.15 -0.24
C THR A 79 -6.14 10.58 -0.37
N GLN A 80 -5.91 11.24 -1.52
CA GLN A 80 -6.48 12.55 -1.82
C GLN A 80 -8.02 12.52 -1.89
N ALA A 81 -8.60 11.47 -2.48
CA ALA A 81 -10.04 11.26 -2.49
C ALA A 81 -10.60 10.99 -1.08
N ASN A 82 -9.87 10.27 -0.23
CA ASN A 82 -10.31 9.96 1.13
C ASN A 82 -10.35 11.20 2.04
N LEU A 83 -9.41 12.14 1.86
CA LEU A 83 -9.46 13.45 2.52
C LEU A 83 -10.74 14.23 2.19
N THR A 84 -11.37 13.95 1.05
CA THR A 84 -12.65 14.56 0.70
C THR A 84 -13.81 13.95 1.53
N SER A 85 -13.74 12.65 1.86
CA SER A 85 -14.79 11.93 2.60
C SER A 85 -14.89 12.34 4.07
N ASP A 86 -13.77 12.42 4.78
CA ASP A 86 -13.74 12.77 6.23
C ASP A 86 -14.39 14.14 6.52
N ASN A 87 -14.33 15.05 5.56
CA ASN A 87 -14.87 16.39 5.68
C ASN A 87 -16.40 16.45 5.56
N TYR A 88 -17.02 15.57 4.76
CA TYR A 88 -18.49 15.48 4.68
C TYR A 88 -19.09 14.88 5.96
N VAL A 89 -18.38 13.97 6.62
CA VAL A 89 -18.77 13.44 7.93
C VAL A 89 -18.76 14.55 8.97
N LEU A 90 -17.70 15.37 9.00
CA LEU A 90 -17.59 16.51 9.92
C LEU A 90 -18.72 17.54 9.71
N LEU A 91 -19.02 17.90 8.46
CA LEU A 91 -20.15 18.79 8.12
C LEU A 91 -21.49 18.24 8.63
N THR A 92 -21.72 16.93 8.45
CA THR A 92 -22.95 16.27 8.92
C THR A 92 -23.09 16.36 10.44
N VAL A 93 -22.02 16.12 11.19
CA VAL A 93 -22.01 16.21 12.67
C VAL A 93 -22.22 17.65 13.15
N ILE A 94 -21.61 18.64 12.49
CA ILE A 94 -21.82 20.06 12.82
C ILE A 94 -23.27 20.44 12.61
N PHE A 95 -23.87 20.12 11.45
CA PHE A 95 -25.26 20.47 11.18
C PHE A 95 -26.25 19.71 12.07
N ALA A 96 -25.98 18.44 12.39
CA ALA A 96 -26.77 17.69 13.37
C ALA A 96 -26.74 18.38 14.74
N SER A 97 -25.57 18.86 15.17
CA SER A 97 -25.42 19.61 16.42
C SER A 97 -26.19 20.93 16.40
N VAL A 98 -26.14 21.67 15.28
CA VAL A 98 -26.92 22.91 15.07
C VAL A 98 -28.43 22.63 15.21
N LEU A 99 -28.93 21.60 14.52
CA LEU A 99 -30.34 21.20 14.58
C LEU A 99 -30.76 20.77 15.98
N PHE A 100 -29.88 20.07 16.71
CA PHE A 100 -30.12 19.65 18.09
C PHE A 100 -30.27 20.85 19.03
N PHE A 101 -29.26 21.74 19.06
CA PHE A 101 -29.29 22.92 19.94
C PHE A 101 -30.39 23.90 19.56
N GLY A 102 -30.64 24.09 18.25
CA GLY A 102 -31.76 24.90 17.77
C GLY A 102 -33.12 24.31 18.14
N GLY A 103 -33.29 23.00 17.98
CA GLY A 103 -34.56 22.31 18.24
C GLY A 103 -34.93 22.19 19.73
N ILE A 104 -33.94 22.14 20.63
CA ILE A 104 -34.18 22.15 22.07
C ILE A 104 -34.27 23.57 22.66
N SER A 105 -33.81 24.59 21.92
CA SER A 105 -34.01 25.98 22.34
C SER A 105 -35.51 26.31 22.34
N GLY A 106 -35.99 26.85 23.47
CA GLY A 106 -37.42 27.10 23.72
C GLY A 106 -38.09 26.05 24.60
N LYS A 107 -37.37 24.98 24.98
CA LYS A 107 -37.87 23.98 25.95
C LYS A 107 -37.43 24.25 27.38
N PHE A 108 -36.49 25.17 27.61
CA PHE A 108 -36.02 25.47 28.97
C PHE A 108 -36.87 26.57 29.61
N GLN A 109 -37.14 26.40 30.91
CA GLN A 109 -37.88 27.41 31.68
C GLN A 109 -37.07 28.69 31.91
N SER A 110 -35.74 28.61 31.79
CA SER A 110 -34.82 29.74 31.91
C SER A 110 -34.52 30.37 30.55
N ARG A 111 -34.99 31.61 30.34
CA ARG A 111 -34.72 32.39 29.13
C ARG A 111 -33.24 32.55 28.81
N THR A 112 -32.37 32.61 29.83
CA THR A 112 -30.93 32.74 29.64
C THR A 112 -30.33 31.49 29.00
N ILE A 113 -30.79 30.30 29.40
CA ILE A 113 -30.31 29.03 28.86
C ILE A 113 -30.78 28.87 27.41
N ASP A 114 -32.05 29.18 27.13
CA ASP A 114 -32.59 29.17 25.76
C ASP A 114 -31.80 30.10 24.83
N PHE A 115 -31.55 31.34 25.24
CA PHE A 115 -30.75 32.28 24.44
C PHE A 115 -29.31 31.82 24.25
N ALA A 116 -28.68 31.25 25.29
CA ALA A 116 -27.32 30.74 25.19
C ALA A 116 -27.21 29.59 24.18
N MET A 117 -28.16 28.65 24.19
CA MET A 117 -28.21 27.55 23.22
C MET A 117 -28.46 28.04 21.79
N LEU A 118 -29.34 29.04 21.62
CA LEU A 118 -29.62 29.63 20.32
C LEU A 118 -28.37 30.31 19.73
N ILE A 119 -27.65 31.09 20.55
CA ILE A 119 -26.40 31.73 20.14
C ILE A 119 -25.36 30.67 19.77
N LEU A 120 -25.21 29.62 20.57
CA LEU A 120 -24.29 28.52 20.29
C LEU A 120 -24.63 27.83 18.95
N ALA A 121 -25.90 27.49 18.72
CA ALA A 121 -26.36 26.91 17.46
C ALA A 121 -26.06 27.81 16.27
N PHE A 122 -26.27 29.12 16.42
CA PHE A 122 -26.01 30.10 15.38
C PHE A 122 -24.51 30.23 15.06
N VAL A 123 -23.64 30.24 16.08
CA VAL A 123 -22.17 30.25 15.90
C VAL A 123 -21.70 28.99 15.19
N LEU A 124 -22.18 27.81 15.60
CA LEU A 124 -21.87 26.54 14.96
C LEU A 124 -22.36 26.50 13.51
N PHE A 125 -23.54 27.08 13.22
CA PHE A 125 -24.08 27.18 11.88
C PHE A 125 -23.20 28.03 10.96
N ILE A 126 -22.81 29.22 11.41
CA ILE A 126 -21.90 30.09 10.63
C ILE A 126 -20.56 29.37 10.40
N GLY A 127 -20.02 28.71 11.42
CA GLY A 127 -18.80 27.91 11.30
C GLY A 127 -18.94 26.80 10.24
N GLY A 128 -20.03 26.02 10.30
CA GLY A 128 -20.32 24.96 9.34
C GLY A 128 -20.48 25.47 7.90
N VAL A 129 -21.19 26.59 7.71
CA VAL A 129 -21.34 27.23 6.38
C VAL A 129 -20.00 27.76 5.86
N ALA A 130 -19.18 28.38 6.72
CA ALA A 130 -17.87 28.87 6.31
C ALA A 130 -16.92 27.72 5.90
N VAL A 131 -16.97 26.60 6.63
CA VAL A 131 -16.27 25.35 6.28
C VAL A 131 -16.79 24.84 4.94
N MET A 132 -18.11 24.71 4.76
CA MET A 132 -18.73 24.28 3.51
C MET A 132 -18.31 25.12 2.30
N LEU A 133 -18.31 26.45 2.43
CA LEU A 133 -17.96 27.37 1.34
C LEU A 133 -16.46 27.40 0.99
N ARG A 134 -15.59 27.01 1.92
CA ARG A 134 -14.15 26.90 1.65
C ARG A 134 -13.79 25.67 0.82
N TYR A 135 -14.66 24.66 0.77
CA TYR A 135 -14.42 23.46 -0.01
C TYR A 135 -15.13 23.55 -1.36
N PRO A 136 -14.40 23.39 -2.48
CA PRO A 136 -15.02 23.38 -3.79
C PRO A 136 -15.86 22.10 -3.94
N VAL A 137 -17.13 22.28 -4.28
CA VAL A 137 -18.01 21.20 -4.73
C VAL A 137 -17.57 20.86 -6.15
N HIS A 138 -16.68 19.88 -6.30
CA HIS A 138 -16.26 19.31 -7.58
C HIS A 138 -16.56 17.82 -7.61
#